data_AF-A0A2M8EK56-F1
#
_entry.id   AF-A0A2M8EK56-F1
#
_cell.length_a   1.000
_cell.length_b   1.000
_cell.length_c   1.000
_cell.angle_alpha   90.00
_cell.angle_beta   90.00
_cell.angle_gamma   90.00
#
_symmetry.space_group_name_H-M   'P 1'
#
loop_
_entity.id
_entity.type
_entity.pdbx_description
1 polymer ?
#
loop_
_entity_poly.entity_id
_entity_poly.type
_entity_poly.pdbx_seq_one_letter_code
_entity_poly.pdbx_strand_id
1 'polypeptide(L)'
;MAITVGIKRLSQIVKDAGIQAFTRDDFYLVCNGVAQDPARLVLVGGQAIEVWGVLLDVPAPTGDQNSLTEDTDWLGSAADAQWLANFLQCENAIELTKARLDDNTANTAVLLLQRPDGRILLMDFLHSITGLGNAAINKMAVLLELPNQHGKLLSLRVLHPLHCLQSRMANLQIYSKKRAGNGPLQAQWAVDIVRAYLHQTALHNSSDEVAKACRELAEISASDPAQYCYKNYGLEPLQAVTPDVLVAAGDKFVQLEWPHMLERLEVKHARWRTQQVRLQQRKLNAKPGYRP
;
A
#
# COMPACT_ATOMS: atom_id res chain seq x y z
N MET A 1 38.27 16.54 -33.12
CA MET A 1 37.47 15.31 -32.86
C MET A 1 36.74 15.52 -31.55
N ALA A 2 35.44 15.80 -31.59
CA ALA A 2 34.62 15.83 -30.39
C ALA A 2 34.40 14.39 -29.94
N ILE A 3 34.93 14.03 -28.77
CA ILE A 3 34.64 12.75 -28.13
C ILE A 3 33.22 12.89 -27.59
N THR A 4 32.24 12.37 -28.33
CA THR A 4 30.88 12.20 -27.85
C THR A 4 30.92 11.11 -26.77
N VAL A 5 31.23 11.50 -25.53
CA VAL A 5 31.04 10.63 -24.37
C VAL A 5 29.55 10.35 -24.30
N GLY A 6 29.15 9.14 -24.68
CA GLY A 6 27.74 8.74 -24.66
C GLY A 6 27.20 8.90 -23.25
N ILE A 7 26.28 9.86 -23.06
CA ILE A 7 25.57 10.04 -21.79
C ILE A 7 24.84 8.71 -21.52
N LYS A 8 25.26 7.99 -20.47
CA LYS A 8 24.60 6.75 -20.05
C LYS A 8 23.14 7.07 -19.70
N ARG A 9 22.21 6.20 -20.12
CA ARG A 9 20.81 6.25 -19.69
C ARG A 9 20.72 6.06 -18.17
N LEU A 10 19.78 6.75 -17.52
CA LEU A 10 19.52 6.59 -16.08
C LEU A 10 19.16 5.15 -15.73
N SER A 11 18.38 4.49 -16.60
CA SER A 11 18.06 3.07 -16.43
C SER A 11 19.29 2.15 -16.43
N GLN A 12 20.37 2.53 -17.13
CA GLN A 12 21.63 1.80 -17.07
C GLN A 12 22.40 2.11 -15.79
N ILE A 13 22.38 3.37 -15.32
CA ILE A 13 23.00 3.76 -14.05
C ILE A 13 22.33 3.05 -12.88
N VAL A 14 21.00 2.96 -12.86
CA VAL A 14 20.23 2.23 -11.84
C VAL A 14 20.60 0.74 -11.84
N LYS A 15 20.77 0.11 -13.00
CA LYS A 15 21.22 -1.28 -13.08
C LYS A 15 22.63 -1.48 -12.53
N ASP A 16 23.52 -0.52 -12.77
CA ASP A 16 24.93 -0.60 -12.37
C ASP A 16 25.14 -0.27 -10.87
N ALA A 17 24.38 0.70 -10.33
CA ALA A 17 24.62 1.30 -9.01
C ALA A 17 23.49 1.11 -7.99
N GLY A 18 22.34 0.55 -8.41
CA GLY A 18 21.14 0.44 -7.59
C GLY A 18 20.33 1.73 -7.47
N ILE A 19 19.29 1.69 -6.65
CA ILE A 19 18.42 2.83 -6.31
C ILE A 19 18.67 3.20 -4.85
N GLN A 20 18.56 4.49 -4.55
CA GLN A 20 18.69 4.98 -3.18
C GLN A 20 17.32 5.42 -2.66
N ALA A 21 17.13 5.32 -1.34
CA ALA A 21 15.90 5.75 -0.68
C ALA A 21 15.55 7.21 -0.97
N PHE A 22 14.25 7.49 -1.06
CA PHE A 22 13.75 8.86 -1.09
C PHE A 22 14.16 9.60 0.19
N THR A 23 14.53 10.87 0.03
CA THR A 23 14.61 11.79 1.17
C THR A 23 13.30 12.54 1.34
N ARG A 24 13.14 13.21 2.47
CA ARG A 24 11.99 14.09 2.71
C ARG A 24 11.88 15.20 1.65
N ASP A 25 13.03 15.72 1.21
CA ASP A 25 13.09 16.77 0.18
C ASP A 25 12.64 16.23 -1.19
N ASP A 26 13.01 15.00 -1.51
CA ASP A 26 12.56 14.32 -2.73
C ASP A 26 11.05 14.09 -2.72
N PHE A 27 10.51 13.66 -1.59
CA PHE A 27 9.07 13.50 -1.41
C PHE A 27 8.33 14.84 -1.62
N TYR A 28 8.81 15.93 -1.01
CA TYR A 28 8.18 17.25 -1.19
C TYR A 28 8.31 17.80 -2.61
N LEU A 29 9.43 17.56 -3.30
CA LEU A 29 9.58 17.92 -4.71
C LEU A 29 8.50 17.25 -5.56
N VAL A 30 8.36 15.93 -5.44
CA VAL A 30 7.36 15.17 -6.21
C VAL A 30 5.95 15.61 -5.83
N CYS A 31 5.66 15.77 -4.54
CA CYS A 31 4.36 16.25 -4.06
C CYS A 31 4.02 17.65 -4.59
N ASN A 32 5.00 18.55 -4.74
CA ASN A 32 4.75 19.87 -5.31
C ASN A 32 4.33 19.81 -6.78
N GLY A 33 4.84 18.84 -7.54
CA GLY A 33 4.38 18.56 -8.90
C GLY A 33 2.99 17.93 -8.93
N VAL A 34 2.74 16.93 -8.09
CA VAL A 34 1.41 16.29 -8.00
C VAL A 34 0.34 17.28 -7.56
N ALA A 35 0.66 18.22 -6.65
CA ALA A 35 -0.26 19.24 -6.15
C ALA A 35 -0.74 20.23 -7.23
N GLN A 36 -0.14 20.25 -8.43
CA GLN A 36 -0.66 21.07 -9.54
C GLN A 36 -2.00 20.56 -10.07
N ASP A 37 -2.25 19.25 -9.95
CA ASP A 37 -3.53 18.61 -10.28
C ASP A 37 -3.66 17.30 -9.48
N PRO A 38 -4.02 17.40 -8.18
CA PRO A 38 -4.00 16.28 -7.26
C PRO A 38 -5.03 15.20 -7.60
N ALA A 39 -5.99 15.46 -8.49
CA ALA A 39 -6.98 14.49 -8.90
C ALA A 39 -6.41 13.38 -9.79
N ARG A 40 -5.30 13.66 -10.52
CA ARG A 40 -4.71 12.76 -11.53
C ARG A 40 -4.09 11.50 -10.98
N LEU A 41 -3.50 11.59 -9.80
CA LEU A 41 -2.67 10.53 -9.24
C LEU A 41 -3.11 10.22 -7.81
N VAL A 42 -3.02 8.94 -7.44
CA VAL A 42 -3.17 8.49 -6.06
C VAL A 42 -1.88 7.81 -5.64
N LEU A 43 -1.27 8.27 -4.54
CA LEU A 43 -0.13 7.59 -3.94
C LEU A 43 -0.60 6.25 -3.37
N VAL A 44 0.09 5.17 -3.77
CA VAL A 44 -0.24 3.79 -3.40
C VAL A 44 1.03 3.09 -2.90
N GLY A 45 0.99 1.76 -2.78
CA GLY A 45 2.20 0.98 -2.51
C GLY A 45 2.74 1.12 -1.10
N GLY A 46 4.07 0.99 -0.96
CA GLY A 46 4.77 1.11 0.33
C GLY A 46 4.71 2.53 0.88
N GLN A 47 4.94 3.53 0.04
CA GLN A 47 4.95 4.93 0.45
C GLN A 47 3.59 5.40 1.00
N ALA A 48 2.47 4.92 0.46
CA ALA A 48 1.15 5.25 1.03
C ALA A 48 1.01 4.76 2.49
N ILE A 49 1.55 3.58 2.82
CA ILE A 49 1.54 3.05 4.19
C ILE A 49 2.41 3.91 5.10
N GLU A 50 3.58 4.32 4.62
CA GLU A 50 4.48 5.17 5.40
C GLU A 50 3.87 6.54 5.68
N VAL A 51 3.19 7.16 4.71
CA VAL A 51 2.45 8.42 4.94
C VAL A 51 1.47 8.26 6.10
N TRP A 52 0.70 7.17 6.12
CA TRP A 52 -0.22 6.91 7.24
C TRP A 52 0.48 6.59 8.55
N GLY A 53 1.60 5.85 8.50
CA GLY A 53 2.42 5.57 9.68
C GLY A 53 2.90 6.87 10.34
N VAL A 54 3.37 7.83 9.55
CA VAL A 54 3.78 9.15 10.04
C VAL A 54 2.59 9.96 10.56
N LEU A 55 1.50 10.05 9.80
CA LEU A 55 0.35 10.89 10.17
C LEU A 55 -0.41 10.39 11.39
N LEU A 56 -0.43 9.07 11.61
CA LEU A 56 -1.13 8.43 12.72
C LEU A 56 -0.19 8.03 13.86
N ASP A 57 1.08 8.44 13.80
CA ASP A 57 2.13 8.13 14.79
C ASP A 57 2.25 6.63 15.09
N VAL A 58 2.24 5.81 14.03
CA VAL A 58 2.41 4.35 14.10
C VAL A 58 3.83 3.97 13.66
N PRO A 59 4.69 3.53 14.58
CA PRO A 59 6.08 3.21 14.27
C PRO A 59 6.23 2.17 13.17
N ALA A 60 7.21 2.37 12.28
CA ALA A 60 7.56 1.38 11.28
C ALA A 60 8.07 0.07 11.92
N PRO A 61 7.85 -1.11 11.31
CA PRO A 61 8.27 -2.40 11.86
C PRO A 61 9.78 -2.52 12.10
N THR A 62 10.59 -1.77 11.37
CA THR A 62 12.06 -1.76 11.52
C THR A 62 12.54 -0.76 12.58
N GLY A 63 11.64 0.04 13.16
CA GLY A 63 11.97 1.09 14.13
C GLY A 63 12.48 2.38 13.51
N ASP A 64 12.69 2.42 12.20
CA ASP A 64 13.14 3.62 11.48
C ASP A 64 11.96 4.56 11.22
N GLN A 65 11.96 5.72 11.86
CA GLN A 65 11.00 6.80 11.58
C GLN A 65 11.26 7.50 10.22
N ASN A 66 12.35 7.15 9.53
CA ASN A 66 12.88 7.91 8.38
C ASN A 66 13.08 7.10 7.08
N SER A 67 12.57 5.88 6.94
CA SER A 67 12.62 5.21 5.63
C SER A 67 11.41 5.66 4.80
N LEU A 68 11.64 6.44 3.74
CA LEU A 68 10.61 6.90 2.81
C LEU A 68 10.48 5.98 1.57
N THR A 69 10.72 4.67 1.65
CA THR A 69 10.86 3.75 0.50
C THR A 69 11.98 4.07 -0.52
N GLU A 70 12.38 3.07 -1.30
CA GLU A 70 13.30 3.22 -2.44
C GLU A 70 12.58 3.70 -3.71
N ASP A 71 11.25 3.58 -3.73
CA ASP A 71 10.39 3.79 -4.88
C ASP A 71 9.01 4.33 -4.50
N THR A 72 8.48 5.29 -5.26
CA THR A 72 7.08 5.73 -5.10
C THR A 72 6.19 5.06 -6.13
N ASP A 73 5.11 4.44 -5.68
CA ASP A 73 4.07 3.90 -6.54
C ASP A 73 2.90 4.87 -6.68
N TRP A 74 2.44 5.08 -7.91
CA TRP A 74 1.32 5.95 -8.24
C TRP A 74 0.26 5.20 -9.03
N LEU A 75 -1.01 5.23 -8.61
CA LEU A 75 -2.10 4.83 -9.49
C LEU A 75 -2.29 5.91 -10.55
N GLY A 76 -2.01 5.59 -11.81
CA GLY A 76 -2.01 6.55 -12.92
C GLY A 76 -1.67 5.92 -14.27
N SER A 77 -1.97 6.66 -15.33
CA SER A 77 -1.66 6.28 -16.71
C SER A 77 -0.26 6.74 -17.13
N ALA A 78 0.22 6.22 -18.27
CA ALA A 78 1.45 6.71 -18.90
C ALA A 78 1.38 8.20 -19.31
N ALA A 79 0.16 8.74 -19.52
CA ALA A 79 -0.04 10.16 -19.76
C ALA A 79 0.16 10.98 -18.48
N ASP A 80 -0.21 10.43 -17.33
CA ASP A 80 0.02 11.06 -16.03
C ASP A 80 1.50 11.06 -15.65
N ALA A 81 2.22 9.98 -15.97
CA ALA A 81 3.67 9.93 -15.84
C ALA A 81 4.37 10.99 -16.71
N GLN A 82 3.92 11.17 -17.97
CA GLN A 82 4.45 12.20 -18.85
C GLN A 82 4.15 13.61 -18.32
N TRP A 83 2.94 13.84 -17.81
CA TRP A 83 2.56 15.11 -17.22
C TRP A 83 3.45 15.47 -16.03
N LEU A 84 3.66 14.54 -15.09
CA LEU A 84 4.54 14.77 -13.95
C LEU A 84 6.00 14.98 -14.38
N ALA A 85 6.47 14.20 -15.36
CA ALA A 85 7.81 14.38 -15.94
C ALA A 85 8.01 15.80 -16.50
N ASN A 86 7.04 16.34 -17.24
CA ASN A 86 7.16 17.68 -17.82
C ASN A 86 7.27 18.76 -16.73
N PHE A 87 6.59 18.59 -15.59
CA PHE A 87 6.72 19.49 -14.45
C PHE A 87 8.11 19.39 -13.79
N LEU A 88 8.59 18.17 -13.57
CA LEU A 88 9.85 17.91 -12.88
C LEU A 88 11.10 18.23 -13.74
N GLN A 89 10.96 18.22 -15.08
CA GLN A 89 12.03 18.52 -16.05
C GLN A 89 12.58 19.95 -15.95
N CYS A 90 11.82 20.88 -15.37
CA CYS A 90 12.27 22.26 -15.22
C CYS A 90 13.54 22.41 -14.37
N GLU A 91 13.88 21.41 -13.55
CA GLU A 91 14.99 21.48 -12.60
C GLU A 91 15.95 20.28 -12.65
N ASN A 92 15.63 19.21 -13.41
CA ASN A 92 16.31 17.91 -13.29
C ASN A 92 16.35 17.10 -14.59
N ALA A 93 17.26 16.12 -14.68
CA ALA A 93 17.30 15.15 -15.78
C ALA A 93 16.32 13.99 -15.55
N ILE A 94 15.52 13.64 -16.56
CA ILE A 94 14.47 12.60 -16.48
C ILE A 94 14.60 11.58 -17.60
N GLU A 95 14.37 10.30 -17.27
CA GLU A 95 14.11 9.23 -18.23
C GLU A 95 12.73 8.64 -17.95
N LEU A 96 11.83 8.68 -18.95
CA LEU A 96 10.49 8.11 -18.86
C LEU A 96 10.40 6.89 -19.78
N THR A 97 10.08 5.74 -19.21
CA THR A 97 9.80 4.51 -19.95
C THR A 97 8.32 4.20 -19.84
N LYS A 98 7.62 4.10 -20.97
CA LYS A 98 6.22 3.66 -21.01
C LYS A 98 6.17 2.15 -21.23
N ALA A 99 5.27 1.48 -20.54
CA ALA A 99 5.03 0.06 -20.75
C ALA A 99 4.52 -0.18 -22.18
N ARG A 100 4.94 -1.29 -22.76
CA ARG A 100 4.50 -1.76 -24.07
C ARG A 100 3.28 -2.66 -23.93
N LEU A 101 2.54 -2.86 -25.02
CA LEU A 101 1.33 -3.69 -25.02
C LEU A 101 1.58 -5.15 -24.62
N ASP A 102 2.82 -5.63 -24.73
CA ASP A 102 3.26 -6.99 -24.38
C ASP A 102 3.80 -7.11 -22.94
N ASP A 103 3.91 -6.00 -22.19
CA ASP A 103 4.30 -6.04 -20.78
C ASP A 103 3.12 -6.54 -19.92
N ASN A 104 3.17 -7.81 -19.50
CA ASN A 104 2.18 -8.43 -18.59
C ASN A 104 2.29 -7.92 -17.13
N THR A 105 2.56 -6.63 -16.94
CA THR A 105 2.73 -6.01 -15.62
C THR A 105 1.66 -4.95 -15.40
N ALA A 106 1.38 -4.63 -14.12
CA ALA A 106 0.48 -3.53 -13.80
C ALA A 106 1.07 -2.14 -14.11
N ASN A 107 2.37 -2.06 -14.42
CA ASN A 107 3.06 -0.81 -14.70
C ASN A 107 2.59 -0.24 -16.05
N THR A 108 2.19 1.03 -16.05
CA THR A 108 1.92 1.83 -17.26
C THR A 108 3.14 2.63 -17.68
N ALA A 109 3.94 3.06 -16.71
CA ALA A 109 5.20 3.77 -16.95
C ALA A 109 6.12 3.68 -15.72
N VAL A 110 7.41 3.92 -15.98
CA VAL A 110 8.47 4.10 -14.98
C VAL A 110 9.13 5.43 -15.28
N LEU A 111 9.21 6.30 -14.28
CA LEU A 111 9.89 7.59 -14.37
C LEU A 111 11.13 7.55 -13.46
N LEU A 112 12.29 7.75 -14.07
CA LEU A 112 13.56 7.92 -13.37
C LEU A 112 13.95 9.40 -13.37
N LEU A 113 14.20 9.94 -12.20
CA LEU A 113 14.56 11.35 -11.99
C LEU A 113 15.95 11.41 -11.36
N GLN A 114 16.92 12.02 -12.04
CA GLN A 114 18.25 12.26 -11.50
C GLN A 114 18.29 13.57 -10.72
N ARG A 115 18.73 13.51 -9.47
CA ARG A 115 18.89 14.65 -8.57
C ARG A 115 20.26 15.31 -8.79
N PRO A 116 20.43 16.59 -8.37
CA PRO A 116 21.70 17.30 -8.54
C PRO A 116 22.90 16.64 -7.87
N ASP A 117 22.66 15.87 -6.80
CA ASP A 117 23.68 15.08 -6.08
C ASP A 117 24.00 13.74 -6.75
N GLY A 118 23.40 13.45 -7.91
CA GLY A 118 23.62 12.25 -8.71
C GLY A 118 22.71 11.07 -8.33
N ARG A 119 21.90 11.17 -7.27
CA ARG A 119 20.93 10.12 -6.91
C ARG A 119 19.85 9.99 -7.97
N ILE A 120 19.27 8.79 -8.10
CA ILE A 120 18.17 8.52 -9.03
C ILE A 120 16.96 8.08 -8.23
N LEU A 121 15.86 8.80 -8.39
CA LEU A 121 14.56 8.47 -7.82
C LEU A 121 13.79 7.63 -8.84
N LEU A 122 13.13 6.58 -8.35
CA LEU A 122 12.26 5.73 -9.16
C LEU A 122 10.79 5.98 -8.77
N MET A 123 9.97 6.20 -9.79
CA MET A 123 8.53 6.33 -9.64
C MET A 123 7.82 5.38 -10.61
N ASP A 124 7.07 4.44 -10.06
CA ASP A 124 6.26 3.49 -10.81
C ASP A 124 4.83 4.00 -10.93
N PHE A 125 4.27 3.90 -12.14
CA PHE A 125 2.88 4.25 -12.42
C PHE A 125 2.13 2.97 -12.73
N LEU A 126 1.03 2.73 -12.01
CA LEU A 126 0.26 1.50 -12.03
C LEU A 126 -1.13 1.75 -12.60
N HIS A 127 -1.62 0.89 -13.49
CA HIS A 127 -3.01 0.95 -13.94
C HIS A 127 -3.98 0.30 -12.95
N SER A 128 -3.51 -0.54 -12.02
CA SER A 128 -4.35 -1.20 -11.03
C SER A 128 -3.54 -1.62 -9.80
N ILE A 129 -4.25 -1.79 -8.68
CA ILE A 129 -3.68 -2.28 -7.42
C ILE A 129 -4.26 -3.64 -7.10
N THR A 130 -3.39 -4.58 -6.80
CA THR A 130 -3.76 -5.95 -6.48
C THR A 130 -4.74 -6.01 -5.32
N GLY A 131 -5.87 -6.68 -5.54
CA GLY A 131 -6.96 -6.83 -4.57
C GLY A 131 -7.97 -5.68 -4.55
N LEU A 132 -7.81 -4.65 -5.39
CA LEU A 132 -8.65 -3.45 -5.37
C LEU A 132 -9.12 -3.06 -6.78
N GLY A 133 -10.34 -2.54 -6.88
CA GLY A 133 -10.85 -1.92 -8.10
C GLY A 133 -10.57 -0.42 -8.15
N ASN A 134 -10.16 0.11 -9.30
CA ASN A 134 -9.82 1.53 -9.46
C ASN A 134 -10.97 2.47 -9.06
N ALA A 135 -12.23 2.10 -9.33
CA ALA A 135 -13.39 2.90 -8.92
C ALA A 135 -13.48 3.03 -7.39
N ALA A 136 -13.21 1.96 -6.65
CA ALA A 136 -13.18 1.98 -5.19
C ALA A 136 -12.00 2.83 -4.67
N ILE A 137 -10.82 2.68 -5.27
CA ILE A 137 -9.65 3.51 -4.93
C ILE A 137 -9.95 4.99 -5.15
N ASN A 138 -10.46 5.35 -6.32
CA ASN A 138 -10.80 6.74 -6.65
C ASN A 138 -11.90 7.31 -5.74
N LYS A 139 -12.83 6.48 -5.27
CA LYS A 139 -13.89 6.93 -4.36
C LYS A 139 -13.37 7.17 -2.93
N MET A 140 -12.43 6.37 -2.46
CA MET A 140 -12.00 6.37 -1.06
C MET A 140 -10.64 7.01 -0.81
N ALA A 141 -9.84 7.26 -1.85
CA ALA A 141 -8.54 7.92 -1.71
C ALA A 141 -8.72 9.25 -0.97
N VAL A 142 -7.93 9.43 0.08
CA VAL A 142 -8.03 10.59 0.97
C VAL A 142 -7.19 11.72 0.39
N LEU A 143 -7.79 12.89 0.24
CA LEU A 143 -7.05 14.11 -0.07
C LEU A 143 -6.41 14.63 1.21
N LEU A 144 -5.08 14.63 1.25
CA LEU A 144 -4.28 15.15 2.35
C LEU A 144 -3.69 16.50 1.98
N GLU A 145 -3.63 17.40 2.95
CA GLU A 145 -2.90 18.67 2.84
C GLU A 145 -1.65 18.58 3.72
N LEU A 146 -0.49 18.52 3.10
CA LEU A 146 0.79 18.38 3.78
C LEU A 146 1.55 19.70 3.75
N PRO A 147 1.90 20.31 4.89
CA PRO A 147 2.77 21.47 4.88
C PRO A 147 4.17 21.05 4.40
N ASN A 148 4.69 21.76 3.42
CA ASN A 148 6.09 21.64 3.03
C ASN A 148 6.99 22.41 4.01
N GLN A 149 8.31 22.30 3.81
CA GLN A 149 9.33 22.98 4.61
C GLN A 149 9.24 24.52 4.66
N HIS A 150 8.45 25.13 3.77
CA HIS A 150 8.19 26.57 3.72
C HIS A 150 6.78 26.94 4.20
N GLY A 151 6.04 25.99 4.77
CA GLY A 151 4.67 26.20 5.25
C GLY A 151 3.59 26.23 4.16
N LYS A 152 3.95 25.99 2.88
CA LYS A 152 2.96 25.85 1.80
C LYS A 152 2.28 24.49 1.90
N LEU A 153 0.95 24.49 1.90
CA LEU A 153 0.14 23.27 1.85
C LEU A 153 0.22 22.64 0.46
N LEU A 154 0.59 21.36 0.41
CA LEU A 154 0.62 20.53 -0.79
C LEU A 154 -0.52 19.52 -0.70
N SER A 155 -1.41 19.56 -1.70
CA SER A 155 -2.53 18.60 -1.78
C SER A 155 -2.09 17.33 -2.48
N LEU A 156 -2.36 16.18 -1.88
CA LEU A 156 -2.00 14.86 -2.38
C LEU A 156 -3.12 13.86 -2.10
N ARG A 157 -3.51 13.05 -3.08
CA ARG A 157 -4.41 11.92 -2.84
C ARG A 157 -3.61 10.69 -2.44
N VAL A 158 -3.98 10.06 -1.33
CA VAL A 158 -3.32 8.85 -0.81
C VAL A 158 -4.33 7.72 -0.66
N LEU A 159 -3.89 6.51 -0.95
CA LEU A 159 -4.71 5.31 -0.80
C LEU A 159 -5.26 5.21 0.63
N HIS A 160 -6.56 4.96 0.77
CA HIS A 160 -7.23 4.85 2.06
C HIS A 160 -6.59 3.78 2.97
N PRO A 161 -6.48 3.96 4.31
CA PRO A 161 -5.86 2.99 5.21
C PRO A 161 -6.43 1.57 5.09
N LEU A 162 -7.75 1.42 5.02
CA LEU A 162 -8.40 0.11 4.78
C LEU A 162 -7.98 -0.54 3.46
N HIS A 163 -7.80 0.26 2.40
CA HIS A 163 -7.34 -0.25 1.10
C HIS A 163 -5.84 -0.59 1.11
N CYS A 164 -5.02 0.15 1.87
CA CYS A 164 -3.63 -0.23 2.10
C CYS A 164 -3.55 -1.64 2.70
N LEU A 165 -4.33 -1.92 3.75
CA LEU A 165 -4.41 -3.24 4.37
C LEU A 165 -4.85 -4.32 3.39
N GLN A 166 -5.95 -4.09 2.67
CA GLN A 166 -6.48 -5.03 1.68
C GLN A 166 -5.43 -5.35 0.58
N SER A 167 -4.73 -4.33 0.07
CA SER A 167 -3.67 -4.51 -0.92
C SER A 167 -2.49 -5.33 -0.38
N ARG A 168 -2.03 -5.07 0.85
CA ARG A 168 -0.94 -5.86 1.46
C ARG A 168 -1.30 -7.32 1.62
N MET A 169 -2.52 -7.61 2.07
CA MET A 169 -2.99 -8.99 2.21
C MET A 169 -3.11 -9.69 0.85
N ALA A 170 -3.65 -9.00 -0.16
CA ALA A 170 -3.75 -9.55 -1.51
C ALA A 170 -2.37 -9.85 -2.11
N ASN A 171 -1.38 -8.98 -1.86
CA ASN A 171 -0.01 -9.19 -2.30
C ASN A 171 0.63 -10.44 -1.68
N LEU A 172 0.42 -10.70 -0.39
CA LEU A 172 0.92 -11.90 0.27
C LEU A 172 0.27 -13.17 -0.31
N GLN A 173 -1.02 -13.11 -0.63
CA GLN A 173 -1.73 -14.21 -1.26
C GLN A 173 -1.22 -14.50 -2.68
N ILE A 174 -1.03 -13.46 -3.51
CA ILE A 174 -0.78 -13.62 -4.95
C ILE A 174 0.72 -13.75 -5.26
N TYR A 175 1.58 -12.93 -4.66
CA TYR A 175 2.99 -12.84 -5.03
C TYR A 175 3.89 -13.57 -4.05
N SER A 176 4.44 -14.72 -4.46
CA SER A 176 5.41 -15.51 -3.67
C SER A 176 6.61 -14.67 -3.21
N LYS A 177 7.10 -13.77 -4.05
CA LYS A 177 8.23 -12.86 -3.77
C LYS A 177 7.99 -12.00 -2.52
N LYS A 178 6.74 -11.58 -2.27
CA LYS A 178 6.38 -10.73 -1.12
C LYS A 178 6.32 -11.51 0.19
N ARG A 179 6.40 -12.85 0.17
CA ARG A 179 6.32 -13.71 1.36
C ARG A 179 7.66 -13.91 2.06
N ALA A 180 8.77 -13.82 1.33
CA ALA A 180 10.12 -14.14 1.81
C ALA A 180 10.90 -12.90 2.33
N GLY A 181 10.28 -11.72 2.36
CA GLY A 181 10.88 -10.48 2.84
C GLY A 181 9.96 -9.75 3.83
N ASN A 182 9.99 -8.42 3.83
CA ASN A 182 9.23 -7.59 4.78
C ASN A 182 7.70 -7.56 4.54
N GLY A 183 7.17 -8.35 3.61
CA GLY A 183 5.74 -8.32 3.28
C GLY A 183 4.82 -8.64 4.47
N PRO A 184 5.05 -9.71 5.26
CA PRO A 184 4.27 -9.97 6.45
C PRO A 184 4.36 -8.85 7.49
N LEU A 185 5.55 -8.25 7.67
CA LEU A 185 5.74 -7.10 8.56
C LEU A 185 4.96 -5.87 8.09
N GLN A 186 4.97 -5.57 6.77
CA GLN A 186 4.17 -4.49 6.20
C GLN A 186 2.66 -4.74 6.32
N ALA A 187 2.22 -6.00 6.20
CA ALA A 187 0.81 -6.35 6.38
C ALA A 187 0.38 -6.18 7.84
N GLN A 188 1.23 -6.58 8.80
CA GLN A 188 1.00 -6.28 10.22
C GLN A 188 0.96 -4.78 10.48
N TRP A 189 1.92 -4.02 9.94
CA TRP A 189 1.94 -2.57 10.08
C TRP A 189 0.67 -1.90 9.54
N ALA A 190 0.15 -2.40 8.41
CA ALA A 190 -1.12 -1.92 7.88
C ALA A 190 -2.30 -2.21 8.82
N VAL A 191 -2.29 -3.31 9.59
CA VAL A 191 -3.29 -3.56 10.65
C VAL A 191 -3.16 -2.52 11.77
N ASP A 192 -1.94 -2.22 12.20
CA ASP A 192 -1.68 -1.24 13.26
C ASP A 192 -2.05 0.19 12.83
N ILE A 193 -1.79 0.55 11.57
CA ILE A 193 -2.25 1.79 10.94
C ILE A 193 -3.78 1.86 10.89
N VAL A 194 -4.45 0.78 10.49
CA VAL A 194 -5.92 0.75 10.49
C VAL A 194 -6.47 0.89 11.90
N ARG A 195 -5.81 0.31 12.92
CA ARG A 195 -6.20 0.52 14.33
C ARG A 195 -6.15 1.99 14.71
N ALA A 196 -5.03 2.66 14.44
CA ALA A 196 -4.87 4.08 14.73
C ALA A 196 -5.87 4.96 13.94
N TYR A 197 -6.12 4.62 12.68
CA TYR A 197 -7.13 5.27 11.85
C TYR A 197 -8.55 5.14 12.44
N LEU A 198 -8.92 3.95 12.92
CA LEU A 198 -10.22 3.72 13.54
C LEU A 198 -10.36 4.49 14.86
N HIS A 199 -9.30 4.58 15.67
CA HIS A 199 -9.30 5.44 16.86
C HIS A 199 -9.52 6.92 16.49
N GLN A 200 -8.80 7.44 15.48
CA GLN A 200 -9.01 8.83 15.02
C GLN A 200 -10.42 9.05 14.50
N THR A 201 -10.96 8.11 13.72
CA THR A 201 -12.35 8.14 13.27
C THR A 201 -13.32 8.15 14.46
N ALA A 202 -13.07 7.33 15.49
CA ALA A 202 -13.91 7.28 16.69
C ALA A 202 -13.91 8.59 17.49
N LEU A 203 -12.82 9.36 17.45
CA LEU A 203 -12.70 10.65 18.13
C LEU A 203 -13.34 11.81 17.36
N HIS A 204 -13.39 11.73 16.03
CA HIS A 204 -13.67 12.88 15.17
C HIS A 204 -14.89 12.73 14.26
N ASN A 205 -15.43 11.53 14.10
CA ASN A 205 -16.53 11.26 13.19
C ASN A 205 -17.80 10.80 13.93
N SER A 206 -18.91 10.77 13.18
CA SER A 206 -20.19 10.27 13.69
C SER A 206 -20.16 8.75 13.93
N SER A 207 -21.04 8.27 14.81
CA SER A 207 -21.19 6.83 15.07
C SER A 207 -21.47 6.02 13.80
N ASP A 208 -22.23 6.58 12.86
CA ASP A 208 -22.53 5.93 11.58
C ASP A 208 -21.29 5.74 10.71
N GLU A 209 -20.38 6.72 10.70
CA GLU A 209 -19.10 6.64 9.98
C GLU A 209 -18.16 5.63 10.63
N VAL A 210 -18.06 5.62 11.96
CA VAL A 210 -17.26 4.63 12.71
C VAL A 210 -17.80 3.22 12.45
N ALA A 211 -19.12 3.02 12.56
CA ALA A 211 -19.77 1.75 12.28
C ALA A 211 -19.53 1.33 10.83
N LYS A 212 -19.61 2.25 9.85
CA LYS A 212 -19.32 1.96 8.45
C LYS A 212 -17.87 1.50 8.26
N ALA A 213 -16.89 2.16 8.86
CA ALA A 213 -15.49 1.73 8.79
C ALA A 213 -15.29 0.33 9.39
N CYS A 214 -15.95 0.01 10.50
CA CYS A 214 -15.94 -1.33 11.10
C CYS A 214 -16.56 -2.39 10.17
N ARG A 215 -17.66 -2.07 9.48
CA ARG A 215 -18.27 -2.96 8.47
C ARG A 215 -17.32 -3.23 7.31
N GLU A 216 -16.69 -2.19 6.78
CA GLU A 216 -15.72 -2.32 5.68
C GLU A 216 -14.53 -3.21 6.10
N LEU A 217 -14.01 -3.02 7.30
CA LEU A 217 -12.95 -3.87 7.85
C LEU A 217 -13.41 -5.33 8.06
N ALA A 218 -14.65 -5.56 8.50
CA ALA A 218 -15.21 -6.90 8.62
C ALA A 218 -15.32 -7.61 7.27
N GLU A 219 -15.70 -6.90 6.21
CA GLU A 219 -15.71 -7.46 4.85
C GLU A 219 -14.30 -7.77 4.34
N ILE A 220 -13.30 -6.93 4.64
CA ILE A 220 -11.88 -7.23 4.37
C ILE A 220 -11.46 -8.52 5.10
N SER A 221 -11.81 -8.65 6.38
CA SER A 221 -11.50 -9.82 7.22
C SER A 221 -12.12 -11.11 6.67
N ALA A 222 -13.26 -10.99 6.01
CA ALA A 222 -13.99 -12.12 5.45
C ALA A 222 -13.45 -12.58 4.07
N SER A 223 -12.46 -11.87 3.51
CA SER A 223 -11.93 -12.10 2.15
C SER A 223 -10.92 -13.26 2.06
N ASP A 224 -10.70 -13.78 0.85
CA ASP A 224 -9.68 -14.83 0.60
C ASP A 224 -8.24 -14.36 0.90
N PRO A 225 -7.84 -13.10 0.60
CA PRO A 225 -6.57 -12.57 1.08
C PRO A 225 -6.41 -12.59 2.59
N ALA A 226 -7.43 -12.17 3.34
CA ALA A 226 -7.40 -12.18 4.81
C ALA A 226 -7.33 -13.62 5.35
N GLN A 227 -8.10 -14.55 4.77
CA GLN A 227 -7.99 -15.98 5.05
C GLN A 227 -6.57 -16.49 4.88
N TYR A 228 -5.93 -16.15 3.75
CA TYR A 228 -4.57 -16.56 3.47
C TYR A 228 -3.62 -16.01 4.53
N CYS A 229 -3.74 -14.73 4.87
CA CYS A 229 -2.87 -14.10 5.85
C CYS A 229 -3.07 -14.65 7.26
N TYR A 230 -4.30 -14.91 7.67
CA TYR A 230 -4.63 -15.58 8.93
C TYR A 230 -3.98 -16.98 9.02
N LYS A 231 -4.16 -17.80 7.99
CA LYS A 231 -3.66 -19.19 7.97
C LYS A 231 -2.14 -19.30 7.99
N ASN A 232 -1.43 -18.37 7.34
CA ASN A 232 0.01 -18.48 7.14
C ASN A 232 0.83 -17.59 8.07
N TYR A 233 0.25 -16.50 8.59
CA TYR A 233 0.96 -15.49 9.39
C TYR A 233 0.22 -15.09 10.67
N GLY A 234 -0.99 -15.60 10.92
CA GLY A 234 -1.78 -15.23 12.10
C GLY A 234 -2.34 -13.79 12.05
N LEU A 235 -2.27 -13.13 10.90
CA LEU A 235 -2.75 -11.75 10.72
C LEU A 235 -4.27 -11.74 10.59
N GLU A 236 -4.93 -11.03 11.51
CA GLU A 236 -6.38 -10.88 11.56
C GLU A 236 -6.75 -9.39 11.53
N PRO A 237 -7.35 -8.87 10.44
CA PRO A 237 -7.68 -7.45 10.35
C PRO A 237 -8.58 -6.95 11.48
N LEU A 238 -9.49 -7.77 12.01
CA LEU A 238 -10.38 -7.35 13.09
C LEU A 238 -9.66 -7.01 14.41
N GLN A 239 -8.39 -7.40 14.57
CA GLN A 239 -7.57 -6.94 15.71
C GLN A 239 -7.33 -5.42 15.71
N ALA A 240 -7.69 -4.72 14.64
CA ALA A 240 -7.67 -3.26 14.60
C ALA A 240 -8.89 -2.61 15.29
N VAL A 241 -9.97 -3.35 15.56
CA VAL A 241 -11.15 -2.81 16.24
C VAL A 241 -11.00 -2.96 17.75
N THR A 242 -10.84 -1.85 18.45
CA THR A 242 -10.71 -1.80 19.92
C THR A 242 -12.04 -1.53 20.62
N PRO A 243 -12.15 -1.79 21.93
CA PRO A 243 -13.40 -1.55 22.67
C PRO A 243 -13.92 -0.11 22.59
N ASP A 244 -13.04 0.88 22.62
CA ASP A 244 -13.41 2.30 22.51
C ASP A 244 -13.95 2.65 21.11
N VAL A 245 -13.41 2.05 20.04
CA VAL A 245 -13.96 2.17 18.69
C VAL A 245 -15.38 1.58 18.62
N LEU A 246 -15.61 0.45 19.28
CA LEU A 246 -16.95 -0.15 19.35
C LEU A 246 -17.94 0.75 20.10
N VAL A 247 -17.55 1.32 21.23
CA VAL A 247 -18.37 2.29 21.95
C VAL A 247 -18.74 3.47 21.05
N ALA A 248 -17.78 4.02 20.32
CA ALA A 248 -18.02 5.13 19.40
C ALA A 248 -18.93 4.74 18.20
N ALA A 249 -18.92 3.48 17.76
CA ALA A 249 -19.81 2.97 16.71
C ALA A 249 -21.29 2.90 17.14
N GLY A 250 -21.58 3.03 18.43
CA GLY A 250 -22.92 3.14 19.00
C GLY A 250 -23.60 1.81 19.32
N ASP A 251 -24.47 1.84 20.33
CA ASP A 251 -25.07 0.64 20.95
C ASP A 251 -25.80 -0.27 19.96
N LYS A 252 -26.54 0.32 19.01
CA LYS A 252 -27.27 -0.45 18.00
C LYS A 252 -26.32 -1.32 17.17
N PHE A 253 -25.20 -0.74 16.72
CA PHE A 253 -24.20 -1.47 15.96
C PHE A 253 -23.55 -2.57 16.82
N VAL A 254 -23.13 -2.23 18.04
CA VAL A 254 -22.44 -3.15 18.95
C VAL A 254 -23.31 -4.33 19.37
N GLN A 255 -24.60 -4.11 19.62
CA GLN A 255 -25.51 -5.15 20.10
C GLN A 255 -26.10 -5.99 18.95
N LEU A 256 -26.38 -5.37 17.80
CA LEU A 256 -27.12 -6.03 16.73
C LEU A 256 -26.25 -6.43 15.54
N GLU A 257 -25.25 -5.66 15.15
CA GLU A 257 -24.53 -5.91 13.89
C GLU A 257 -23.18 -6.58 14.12
N TRP A 258 -22.41 -6.04 15.06
CA TRP A 258 -21.05 -6.51 15.35
C TRP A 258 -20.97 -8.00 15.73
N PRO A 259 -21.84 -8.55 16.61
CA PRO A 259 -21.78 -9.96 16.98
C PRO A 259 -22.06 -10.89 15.79
N HIS A 260 -23.00 -10.52 14.91
CA HIS A 260 -23.28 -11.28 13.69
C HIS A 260 -22.09 -11.27 12.73
N MET A 261 -21.34 -10.17 12.65
CA MET A 261 -20.12 -10.11 11.84
C MET A 261 -19.04 -11.04 12.39
N LEU A 262 -18.84 -11.04 13.71
CA LEU A 262 -17.92 -11.95 14.39
C LEU A 262 -18.32 -13.41 14.17
N GLU A 263 -19.60 -13.76 14.33
CA GLU A 263 -20.08 -15.12 14.12
C GLU A 263 -19.82 -15.59 12.66
N ARG A 264 -20.12 -14.75 11.67
CA ARG A 264 -19.83 -15.06 10.25
C ARG A 264 -18.34 -15.34 10.02
N LEU A 265 -17.45 -14.57 10.68
CA LEU A 265 -16.01 -14.75 10.59
C LEU A 265 -15.54 -16.01 11.34
N GLU A 266 -16.07 -16.29 12.52
CA GLU A 266 -15.76 -17.51 13.27
C GLU A 266 -16.15 -18.77 12.50
N VAL A 267 -17.33 -18.78 11.88
CA VAL A 267 -17.78 -19.87 11.00
C VAL A 267 -16.80 -20.04 9.83
N LYS A 268 -16.34 -18.94 9.22
CA LYS A 268 -15.30 -18.98 8.19
C LYS A 268 -13.98 -19.56 8.76
N HIS A 269 -13.50 -19.06 9.90
CA HIS A 269 -12.26 -19.50 10.54
C HIS A 269 -12.30 -20.99 10.91
N ALA A 270 -13.41 -21.49 11.44
CA ALA A 270 -13.59 -22.91 11.75
C ALA A 270 -13.50 -23.79 10.49
N ARG A 271 -14.16 -23.38 9.40
CA ARG A 271 -14.05 -24.06 8.09
C ARG A 271 -12.61 -24.05 7.58
N TRP A 272 -11.92 -22.92 7.76
CA TRP A 272 -10.55 -22.71 7.31
C TRP A 272 -9.54 -23.58 8.05
N ARG A 273 -9.66 -23.67 9.38
CA ARG A 273 -8.84 -24.56 10.22
C ARG A 273 -9.08 -26.02 9.87
N THR A 274 -10.34 -26.42 9.67
CA THR A 274 -10.70 -27.78 9.25
C THR A 274 -10.07 -28.15 7.90
N GLN A 275 -10.10 -27.23 6.93
CA GLN A 275 -9.45 -27.42 5.63
C GLN A 275 -7.94 -27.56 5.76
N GLN A 276 -7.29 -26.77 6.63
CA GLN A 276 -5.85 -26.87 6.89
C GLN A 276 -5.44 -28.23 7.45
N VAL A 277 -6.18 -28.73 8.45
CA VAL A 277 -5.95 -30.08 9.02
C VAL A 277 -6.06 -31.15 7.93
N ARG A 278 -7.09 -31.07 7.08
CA ARG A 278 -7.26 -32.03 5.95
C ARG A 278 -6.12 -31.97 4.94
N LEU A 279 -5.63 -30.77 4.62
CA LEU A 279 -4.50 -30.59 3.69
C LEU A 279 -3.19 -31.10 4.30
N GLN A 280 -2.95 -30.87 5.59
CA GLN A 280 -1.79 -31.41 6.30
C GLN A 280 -1.83 -32.94 6.36
N GLN A 281 -2.99 -33.53 6.70
CA GLN A 281 -3.18 -34.99 6.70
C GLN A 281 -2.96 -35.59 5.29
N ARG A 282 -3.46 -34.95 4.23
CA ARG A 282 -3.20 -35.38 2.84
C ARG A 282 -1.72 -35.31 2.48
N LYS A 283 -1.00 -34.26 2.88
CA LYS A 283 0.46 -34.15 2.64
C LYS A 283 1.25 -35.20 3.40
N LEU A 284 0.85 -35.53 4.63
CA LEU A 284 1.45 -36.61 5.42
C LEU A 284 1.23 -37.97 4.77
N ASN A 285 0.01 -38.21 4.26
CA ASN A 285 -0.36 -39.46 3.58
C ASN A 285 0.19 -39.59 2.15
N ALA A 286 0.66 -38.49 1.54
CA ALA A 286 1.22 -38.45 0.20
C ALA A 286 2.74 -38.61 0.15
N LYS A 287 3.43 -38.79 1.29
CA LYS A 287 4.85 -39.20 1.27
C LYS A 287 4.96 -40.61 0.67
N PRO A 288 5.65 -40.81 -0.47
CA PRO A 288 5.79 -42.14 -1.06
C PRO A 288 6.62 -43.02 -0.13
N GLY A 289 6.13 -44.23 0.11
CA GLY A 289 6.90 -45.29 0.75
C GLY A 289 8.20 -45.52 -0.02
N TYR A 290 9.27 -45.64 0.76
CA TYR A 290 10.51 -46.28 0.37
C TYR A 290 10.15 -47.61 -0.31
N ARG A 291 10.39 -47.74 -1.62
CA ARG A 291 10.37 -49.06 -2.25
C ARG A 291 11.71 -49.74 -1.88
N PRO A 292 11.68 -50.97 -1.36
CA PRO A 292 12.89 -51.72 -1.05
C PRO A 292 13.76 -51.94 -2.29
#